data_AF-A0A971EHG4-F1
#
_entry.id   AF-A0A971EHG4-F1
#
_cell.length_a   1.000
_cell.length_b   1.000
_cell.length_c   1.000
_cell.angle_alpha   90.00
_cell.angle_beta   90.00
_cell.angle_gamma   90.00
#
_symmetry.space_group_name_H-M   'P 1'
#
loop_
_entity.id
_entity.type
_entity.pdbx_description
1 polymer ?
#
loop_
_entity_poly.entity_id
_entity_poly.type
_entity_poly.pdbx_seq_one_letter_code
_entity_poly.pdbx_strand_id
1 'polypeptide(L)'
;MDNQQKGSMSSTIKLILLVLVLWLLSFLSNLYVDWLWFDSVEFKEVFVTFLINKVGLYCLVFLLVFIIFAVNLFIARRYLANEEDRPYRSDPDQDIIYLNPNPDPWKQFLRGKNAIWIFLGASLLGAFLVSSVAADNWIVVQQFLNRMPVGTS
;
A
#
# COMPACT_ATOMS: atom_id res chain seq x y z
N MET A 1 4.72 49.15 -8.91
CA MET A 1 4.88 48.30 -10.11
C MET A 1 5.02 46.89 -9.56
N ASP A 2 3.88 46.24 -9.30
CA ASP A 2 3.86 45.09 -8.40
C ASP A 2 3.41 43.88 -9.22
N ASN A 3 4.41 43.27 -9.84
CA ASN A 3 4.24 42.12 -10.72
C ASN A 3 3.92 40.89 -9.88
N GLN A 4 2.64 40.51 -9.90
CA GLN A 4 2.11 39.31 -9.25
C GLN A 4 2.74 38.05 -9.86
N GLN A 5 3.76 37.53 -9.19
CA GLN A 5 4.39 36.26 -9.52
C GLN A 5 3.47 35.11 -9.07
N LYS A 6 2.36 34.89 -9.78
CA LYS A 6 1.47 33.74 -9.59
C LYS A 6 2.21 32.49 -10.08
N GLY A 7 2.79 31.78 -9.12
CA GLY A 7 3.85 30.79 -9.32
C GLY A 7 3.61 29.69 -10.37
N SER A 8 4.70 29.35 -11.03
CA SER A 8 5.00 28.25 -11.98
C SER A 8 4.38 26.86 -11.68
N MET A 9 3.82 26.64 -10.49
CA MET A 9 3.36 25.36 -9.99
C MET A 9 2.27 24.70 -10.86
N SER A 10 1.36 25.47 -11.46
CA SER A 10 0.35 24.91 -12.39
C SER A 10 0.97 24.40 -13.69
N SER A 11 2.01 25.07 -14.21
CA SER A 11 2.71 24.64 -15.43
C SER A 11 3.56 23.39 -15.16
N THR A 12 4.22 23.31 -14.01
CA THR A 12 4.96 22.10 -13.60
C THR A 12 4.01 20.91 -13.42
N ILE A 13 2.84 21.11 -12.80
CA ILE A 13 1.82 20.05 -12.66
C ILE A 13 1.31 19.59 -14.02
N LYS A 14 1.02 20.51 -14.96
CA LYS A 14 0.62 20.14 -16.33
C LYS A 14 1.70 19.36 -17.06
N LEU A 15 2.98 19.72 -16.87
CA LEU A 15 4.10 19.01 -17.47
C LEU A 15 4.25 17.60 -16.86
N ILE A 16 4.15 17.47 -15.54
CA ILE A 16 4.15 16.16 -14.87
C ILE A 16 2.97 15.31 -15.35
N LEU A 17 1.77 15.87 -15.45
CA LEU A 17 0.59 15.19 -15.96
C LEU A 17 0.81 14.71 -17.39
N LEU A 18 1.36 15.57 -18.26
CA LEU A 18 1.69 15.23 -19.64
C LEU A 18 2.69 14.06 -19.70
N VAL A 19 3.78 14.13 -18.92
CA VAL A 19 4.78 13.07 -18.87
C VAL A 19 4.19 11.76 -18.36
N LEU A 20 3.33 11.82 -17.32
CA LEU A 20 2.63 10.67 -16.79
C LEU A 20 1.71 10.02 -17.84
N VAL A 21 0.97 10.84 -18.60
CA VAL A 21 0.09 10.37 -19.67
C VAL A 21 0.90 9.73 -20.81
N LEU A 22 2.01 10.34 -21.23
CA LEU A 22 2.89 9.78 -22.26
C LEU A 22 3.53 8.46 -21.80
N TRP A 23 3.97 8.39 -20.55
CA TRP A 23 4.50 7.18 -19.95
C TRP A 23 3.44 6.06 -19.93
N LEU A 24 2.21 6.39 -19.54
CA LEU A 24 1.10 5.45 -19.52
C LEU A 24 0.74 4.96 -20.93
N LEU A 25 0.68 5.85 -21.93
CA LEU A 25 0.46 5.47 -23.32
C LEU A 25 1.56 4.52 -23.83
N SER A 26 2.82 4.82 -23.52
CA SER A 26 3.94 3.97 -23.92
C SER A 26 3.83 2.58 -23.28
N PHE A 27 3.46 2.51 -22.00
CA PHE A 27 3.25 1.25 -21.30
C PHE A 27 2.11 0.42 -21.94
N LEU A 28 0.96 1.04 -22.21
CA LEU A 28 -0.18 0.37 -22.86
C LEU A 28 0.15 -0.09 -24.28
N SER A 29 0.92 0.70 -25.03
CA SER A 29 1.35 0.33 -26.38
C SER A 29 2.21 -0.93 -26.38
N ASN A 30 3.17 -1.05 -25.46
CA ASN A 30 4.00 -2.26 -25.36
C ASN A 30 3.14 -3.47 -24.99
N LEU A 31 2.27 -3.33 -24.00
CA LEU A 31 1.37 -4.41 -23.58
C LEU A 31 0.42 -4.86 -24.71
N TYR A 32 -0.06 -3.94 -25.55
CA TYR A 32 -0.92 -4.25 -26.67
C TYR A 32 -0.17 -4.96 -27.82
N VAL A 33 1.06 -4.54 -28.11
CA VAL A 33 1.93 -5.21 -29.08
C VAL A 33 2.23 -6.63 -28.64
N ASP A 34 2.57 -6.83 -27.36
CA ASP A 34 2.78 -8.16 -26.79
C ASP A 34 1.51 -9.01 -26.91
N TRP A 35 0.35 -8.45 -26.57
CA TRP A 35 -0.93 -9.15 -26.67
C TRP A 35 -1.24 -9.62 -28.10
N LEU A 36 -1.03 -8.76 -29.11
CA LEU A 36 -1.17 -9.11 -30.53
C LEU A 36 -0.19 -10.20 -30.96
N TRP A 37 1.04 -10.13 -30.47
CA TRP A 37 2.04 -11.15 -30.74
C TRP A 37 1.61 -12.51 -30.18
N PHE A 38 1.18 -12.57 -28.92
CA PHE A 38 0.70 -13.80 -28.28
C PHE A 38 -0.56 -14.37 -28.96
N ASP A 39 -1.43 -13.51 -29.49
CA ASP A 39 -2.59 -13.92 -30.28
C ASP A 39 -2.15 -14.61 -31.59
N SER A 40 -1.12 -14.08 -32.26
CA SER A 40 -0.60 -14.64 -33.52
C SER A 40 0.04 -16.02 -33.39
N VAL A 41 0.52 -16.38 -32.19
CA VAL A 41 1.13 -17.67 -31.89
C VAL A 41 0.20 -18.64 -31.14
N GLU A 42 -1.11 -18.32 -31.07
CA GLU A 42 -2.14 -19.10 -30.35
C GLU A 42 -1.89 -19.28 -28.83
N PHE A 43 -0.98 -18.50 -28.24
CA PHE A 43 -0.66 -18.53 -26.79
C PHE A 43 -1.34 -17.40 -25.99
N LYS A 44 -2.41 -16.80 -26.52
CA LYS A 44 -3.16 -15.71 -25.89
C LYS A 44 -3.61 -16.04 -24.46
N GLU A 45 -4.11 -17.25 -24.24
CA GLU A 45 -4.66 -17.67 -22.94
C GLU A 45 -3.59 -17.69 -21.84
N VAL A 46 -2.35 -18.06 -22.19
CA VAL A 46 -1.19 -18.03 -21.29
C VAL A 46 -0.84 -16.58 -20.91
N PHE A 47 -0.81 -15.67 -21.89
CA PHE A 47 -0.56 -14.25 -21.64
C PHE A 47 -1.60 -13.63 -20.71
N VAL A 48 -2.89 -13.90 -20.96
CA VAL A 48 -3.99 -13.41 -20.12
C VAL A 48 -3.89 -13.98 -18.70
N THR A 49 -3.62 -15.29 -18.57
CA THR A 49 -3.45 -15.93 -17.26
C THR A 49 -2.27 -15.33 -16.48
N PHE A 50 -1.14 -15.12 -17.16
CA PHE A 50 0.03 -14.46 -16.58
C PHE A 50 -0.29 -13.04 -16.13
N LEU A 51 -0.98 -12.25 -16.98
CA LEU A 51 -1.35 -10.88 -16.68
C LEU A 51 -2.32 -10.78 -15.49
N ILE A 52 -3.35 -11.63 -15.47
CA ILE A 52 -4.33 -11.70 -14.37
C ILE A 52 -3.64 -12.08 -13.06
N ASN A 53 -2.77 -13.09 -13.06
CA ASN A 53 -2.04 -13.48 -11.84
C ASN A 53 -1.16 -12.35 -11.32
N LYS A 54 -0.43 -11.69 -12.22
CA LYS A 54 0.44 -10.56 -11.87
C LYS A 54 -0.38 -9.40 -11.26
N VAL A 55 -1.43 -8.97 -11.94
CA VAL A 55 -2.32 -7.89 -11.45
C VAL A 55 -3.04 -8.31 -10.16
N GLY A 56 -3.50 -9.56 -10.08
CA GLY A 56 -4.17 -10.12 -8.91
C GLY A 56 -3.28 -10.11 -7.67
N LEU A 57 -2.00 -10.49 -7.80
CA LEU A 57 -1.03 -10.42 -6.71
C LEU A 57 -0.81 -8.98 -6.24
N TYR A 58 -0.59 -8.04 -7.17
CA TYR A 58 -0.44 -6.63 -6.83
C TYR A 58 -1.69 -6.08 -6.14
N CYS A 59 -2.87 -6.42 -6.63
CA CYS A 59 -4.14 -5.98 -6.06
C CYS A 59 -4.36 -6.56 -4.65
N LEU A 60 -4.03 -7.84 -4.44
CA LEU A 60 -4.12 -8.50 -3.14
C LEU A 60 -3.20 -7.86 -2.11
N VAL A 61 -1.93 -7.62 -2.47
CA VAL A 61 -0.97 -6.94 -1.57
C VAL A 61 -1.41 -5.50 -1.29
N PHE A 62 -1.85 -4.77 -2.32
CA PHE A 62 -2.39 -3.42 -2.17
C PHE A 62 -3.58 -3.39 -1.20
N LEU A 63 -4.53 -4.31 -1.37
CA LEU A 63 -5.71 -4.42 -0.51
C LEU A 63 -5.32 -4.75 0.93
N LEU A 64 -4.39 -5.68 1.16
CA LEU A 64 -3.89 -6.01 2.50
C LEU A 64 -3.28 -4.78 3.18
N VAL A 65 -2.38 -4.08 2.49
CA VAL A 65 -1.76 -2.86 3.02
C VAL A 65 -2.83 -1.80 3.29
N PHE A 66 -3.76 -1.58 2.34
CA PHE A 66 -4.85 -0.63 2.48
C PHE A 66 -5.74 -0.94 3.70
N ILE A 67 -6.11 -2.20 3.92
CA ILE A 67 -6.90 -2.63 5.08
C ILE A 67 -6.12 -2.36 6.37
N ILE A 68 -4.83 -2.72 6.43
CA ILE A 68 -3.99 -2.47 7.60
C ILE A 68 -3.96 -0.97 7.93
N PHE A 69 -3.76 -0.10 6.94
CA PHE A 69 -3.81 1.34 7.12
C PHE A 69 -5.19 1.84 7.54
N ALA A 70 -6.25 1.38 6.88
CA ALA A 70 -7.62 1.82 7.13
C ALA A 70 -8.03 1.44 8.57
N VAL A 71 -7.69 0.23 9.01
CA VAL A 71 -7.91 -0.23 10.38
C VAL A 71 -7.06 0.59 11.36
N ASN A 72 -5.77 0.78 11.09
CA ASN A 72 -4.90 1.60 11.93
C ASN A 72 -5.43 3.03 12.09
N LEU A 73 -5.86 3.66 10.99
CA LEU A 73 -6.43 5.00 10.99
C LEU A 73 -7.79 5.05 11.72
N PHE A 74 -8.65 4.04 11.52
CA PHE A 74 -9.94 3.95 12.20
C PHE A 74 -9.76 3.82 13.72
N ILE A 75 -8.83 2.98 14.17
CA ILE A 75 -8.47 2.83 15.57
C ILE A 75 -7.91 4.14 16.11
N ALA A 76 -6.92 4.75 15.43
CA ALA A 76 -6.35 6.03 15.84
C ALA A 76 -7.42 7.12 15.99
N ARG A 77 -8.35 7.21 15.04
CA ARG A 77 -9.46 8.16 15.08
C ARG A 77 -10.42 7.88 16.23
N ARG A 78 -10.72 6.61 16.51
CA ARG A 78 -11.57 6.20 17.64
C ARG A 78 -10.91 6.52 18.99
N TYR A 79 -9.62 6.33 19.14
CA TYR A 79 -8.91 6.66 20.38
C TYR A 79 -8.79 8.18 20.60
N LEU A 80 -8.48 8.95 19.55
CA LEU A 80 -8.45 10.41 19.63
C LEU A 80 -9.82 11.00 19.99
N ALA A 81 -10.91 10.47 19.42
CA ALA A 81 -12.27 10.90 19.74
C ALA A 81 -12.70 10.57 21.19
N ASN A 82 -12.10 9.56 21.83
CA ASN A 82 -12.41 9.19 23.21
C ASN A 82 -11.56 9.94 24.26
N GLU A 83 -10.53 10.67 23.84
CA GLU A 83 -9.65 11.43 24.74
C GLU A 83 -10.03 12.94 24.80
N GLU A 84 -11.02 13.35 24.01
CA GLU A 84 -11.54 14.73 23.95
C GLU A 84 -12.58 15.04 25.04
N ASP A 85 -13.15 14.01 25.70
CA ASP A 85 -14.16 14.17 26.76
C ASP A 85 -13.72 13.54 28.10
N ARG A 86 -12.62 14.03 28.67
CA ARG A 86 -12.57 14.06 30.14
C ARG A 86 -12.90 15.49 30.56
N PRO A 87 -14.17 15.80 30.93
CA PRO A 87 -14.40 17.05 31.64
C PRO A 87 -13.48 17.01 32.85
N TYR A 88 -12.60 17.99 32.95
CA TYR A 88 -11.86 18.27 34.17
C TYR A 88 -12.91 18.36 35.28
N ARG A 89 -13.12 17.27 36.01
CA ARG A 89 -13.86 17.32 37.25
C ARG A 89 -12.89 17.92 38.24
N SER A 90 -12.86 19.25 38.27
CA SER A 90 -12.31 19.98 39.40
C SER A 90 -13.23 19.68 40.58
N ASP A 91 -12.91 18.63 41.34
CA ASP A 91 -13.40 18.50 42.71
C ASP A 91 -12.79 19.66 43.50
N PRO A 92 -13.58 20.64 43.97
CA PRO A 92 -13.07 21.81 44.69
C PRO A 92 -12.39 21.47 46.03
N ASP A 93 -12.53 20.23 46.47
CA ASP A 93 -12.17 19.66 47.75
C ASP A 93 -10.94 18.73 47.69
N GLN A 94 -10.40 18.47 46.50
CA GLN A 94 -9.11 17.78 46.34
C GLN A 94 -8.09 18.71 45.68
N ASP A 95 -7.28 19.34 46.52
CA ASP A 95 -6.10 20.13 46.14
C ASP A 95 -4.95 19.17 45.73
N ILE A 96 -5.22 18.30 44.76
CA ILE A 96 -4.20 17.47 44.13
C ILE A 96 -3.60 18.23 42.96
N ILE A 97 -2.52 18.96 43.25
CA ILE A 97 -1.64 19.50 42.22
C ILE A 97 -1.07 18.30 41.45
N TYR A 98 -1.55 18.07 40.22
CA TYR A 98 -0.93 17.12 39.30
C TYR A 98 0.43 17.67 38.87
N LEU A 99 1.45 17.41 39.70
CA LEU A 99 2.83 17.73 39.39
C LEU A 99 3.27 16.78 38.27
N ASN A 100 3.18 17.27 37.03
CA ASN A 100 3.68 16.64 35.82
C ASN A 100 3.06 15.26 35.50
N PRO A 101 1.99 15.19 34.69
CA PRO A 101 1.67 13.95 33.98
C PRO A 101 2.85 13.61 33.08
N ASN A 102 3.79 12.80 33.58
CA ASN A 102 4.93 12.32 32.80
C ASN A 102 4.37 11.68 31.52
N PRO A 103 4.58 12.26 30.33
CA PRO A 103 4.08 11.68 29.11
C PRO A 103 4.84 10.38 28.92
N ASP A 104 4.16 9.25 29.09
CA ASP A 104 4.73 7.93 28.90
C ASP A 104 5.43 7.88 27.52
N PRO A 105 6.76 7.66 27.46
CA PRO A 105 7.53 7.72 26.21
C PRO A 105 6.98 6.79 25.14
N TRP A 106 6.39 5.66 25.56
CA TRP A 106 5.74 4.71 24.68
C TRP A 106 4.45 5.26 24.07
N LYS A 107 3.63 6.00 24.84
CA LYS A 107 2.45 6.70 24.29
C LYS A 107 2.86 7.79 23.30
N GLN A 108 3.94 8.52 23.55
CA GLN A 108 4.41 9.57 22.64
C GLN A 108 5.01 8.99 21.36
N PHE A 109 5.76 7.89 21.47
CA PHE A 109 6.31 7.17 20.33
C PHE A 109 5.21 6.57 19.45
N LEU A 110 4.20 5.93 20.04
CA LEU A 110 3.05 5.35 19.34
C LEU A 110 2.05 6.41 18.81
N ARG A 111 1.96 7.60 19.44
CA ARG A 111 1.22 8.76 18.90
C ARG A 111 1.96 9.47 17.77
N GLY A 112 3.27 9.27 17.65
CA GLY A 112 4.10 9.94 16.67
C GLY A 112 3.82 9.47 15.24
N LYS A 113 3.90 10.38 14.27
CA LYS A 113 3.78 10.07 12.82
C LYS A 113 4.76 8.96 12.39
N ASN A 114 5.83 8.78 13.15
CA ASN A 114 6.97 7.89 12.92
C ASN A 114 6.63 6.41 13.20
N ALA A 115 5.76 6.10 14.17
CA ALA A 115 5.34 4.73 14.46
C ALA A 115 4.55 4.13 13.28
N ILE A 116 3.76 4.96 12.60
CA ILE A 116 3.07 4.60 11.35
C ILE A 116 4.08 4.20 10.28
N TRP A 117 5.17 4.95 10.11
CA TRP A 117 6.21 4.62 9.13
C TRP A 117 7.01 3.36 9.50
N ILE A 118 7.24 3.08 10.79
CA ILE A 118 7.96 1.88 11.23
C ILE A 118 7.11 0.62 11.04
N PHE A 119 5.84 0.66 11.42
CA PHE A 119 4.92 -0.44 11.16
C PHE A 119 4.67 -0.65 9.66
N LEU A 120 4.59 0.46 8.91
CA LEU A 120 4.53 0.41 7.46
C LEU A 120 5.74 -0.30 6.88
N GLY A 121 6.94 0.08 7.32
CA GLY A 121 8.19 -0.54 6.92
C GLY A 121 8.22 -2.04 7.25
N ALA A 122 7.86 -2.42 8.48
CA ALA A 122 7.82 -3.83 8.91
C ALA A 122 6.82 -4.66 8.10
N SER A 123 5.64 -4.10 7.81
CA SER A 123 4.60 -4.78 7.02
C SER A 123 4.97 -4.89 5.54
N LEU A 124 5.60 -3.86 4.97
CA LEU A 124 6.12 -3.88 3.59
C LEU A 124 7.25 -4.92 3.45
N LEU A 125 8.12 -5.02 4.46
CA LEU A 125 9.21 -5.99 4.50
C LEU A 125 8.66 -7.42 4.62
N GLY A 126 7.64 -7.64 5.47
CA GLY A 126 6.93 -8.92 5.56
C GLY A 126 6.23 -9.31 4.24
N ALA A 127 5.55 -8.36 3.60
CA ALA A 127 4.91 -8.57 2.30
C ALA A 127 5.93 -8.86 1.20
N PHE A 128 7.08 -8.19 1.20
CA PHE A 128 8.17 -8.46 0.28
C PHE A 128 8.73 -9.88 0.47
N LEU A 129 8.96 -10.31 1.71
CA LEU A 129 9.47 -11.66 2.00
C LEU A 129 8.48 -12.76 1.58
N VAL A 130 7.19 -12.59 1.88
CA VAL A 130 6.15 -13.55 1.46
C VAL A 130 6.02 -13.57 -0.08
N SER A 131 6.06 -12.40 -0.73
CA SER A 131 5.99 -12.29 -2.18
C SER A 131 7.20 -12.92 -2.87
N SER A 132 8.42 -12.70 -2.35
CA SER A 132 9.66 -13.29 -2.88
C SER A 132 9.64 -14.82 -2.78
N VAL A 133 9.22 -15.37 -1.64
CA VAL A 133 9.13 -16.83 -1.45
C VAL A 133 7.99 -17.42 -2.29
N ALA A 134 6.87 -16.72 -2.43
CA ALA A 134 5.74 -17.18 -3.24
C ALA A 134 6.06 -17.19 -4.75
N ALA A 135 6.85 -16.22 -5.24
CA ALA A 135 7.26 -16.15 -6.64
C ALA A 135 8.16 -17.35 -7.03
N ASP A 136 9.13 -17.71 -6.18
CA ASP A 136 10.03 -18.85 -6.44
C ASP A 136 9.32 -20.20 -6.31
N ASN A 137 8.31 -20.31 -5.43
CA ASN A 137 7.59 -21.57 -5.19
C ASN A 137 6.34 -21.76 -6.05
N TRP A 138 5.91 -20.75 -6.81
CA TRP A 138 4.72 -20.85 -7.66
C TRP A 138 4.84 -21.96 -8.71
N ILE A 139 6.05 -22.18 -9.22
CA ILE A 139 6.36 -23.29 -10.14
C ILE A 139 6.14 -24.66 -9.49
N VAL A 140 6.44 -24.81 -8.20
CA VAL A 140 6.25 -26.08 -7.47
C VAL A 140 4.76 -26.37 -7.26
N VAL A 141 3.97 -25.36 -6.93
CA VAL A 141 2.51 -25.49 -6.79
C VAL A 141 1.86 -25.84 -8.13
N GLN A 142 2.29 -25.19 -9.22
CA GLN A 142 1.82 -25.51 -10.57
C GLN A 142 2.21 -26.93 -10.98
N GLN A 143 3.42 -27.40 -10.65
CA GLN A 143 3.85 -28.79 -10.90
C GLN A 143 3.08 -29.80 -10.06
N PHE A 144 2.62 -29.43 -8.86
CA PHE A 144 1.80 -30.29 -7.99
C PHE A 144 0.34 -30.37 -8.44
N LEU A 145 -0.20 -29.32 -9.04
CA LEU A 145 -1.57 -29.30 -9.55
C LEU A 145 -1.66 -29.90 -10.95
N ASN A 146 -0.70 -29.62 -11.83
CA ASN A 146 -0.66 -30.12 -13.19
C ASN A 146 0.17 -31.41 -13.34
N ARG A 147 0.27 -32.24 -12.30
CA ARG A 147 1.03 -33.48 -12.45
C ARG A 147 0.30 -34.41 -13.41
N MET A 148 0.87 -34.58 -14.59
CA MET A 148 0.46 -35.62 -15.51
C MET A 148 1.09 -36.95 -15.03
N PRO A 149 0.31 -38.05 -14.96
CA PRO A 149 0.85 -39.35 -14.60
C PRO A 149 1.88 -39.77 -15.65
N VAL A 150 3.14 -39.92 -15.22
CA VAL A 150 4.19 -40.49 -16.06
C VAL A 150 4.12 -42.01 -15.97
N GLY A 151 3.74 -42.63 -17.09
CA GLY A 151 3.95 -44.06 -17.35
C GLY A 151 3.03 -45.02 -16.59
N THR A 152 1.85 -45.29 -17.14
CA THR A 152 1.30 -46.66 -17.10
C THR A 152 1.75 -47.37 -18.38
N SER A 153 2.84 -48.11 -18.29
CA SER A 153 3.15 -49.21 -19.22
C SER A 153 2.79 -50.52 -18.54
#